data_AF-D7G877-F1
#
_entry.id   AF-D7G877-F1
#
_cell.length_a   1.000
_cell.length_b   1.000
_cell.length_c   1.000
_cell.angle_alpha   90.00
_cell.angle_beta   90.00
_cell.angle_gamma   90.00
#
_symmetry.space_group_name_H-M   'P 1'
#
loop_
_entity.id
_entity.type
_entity.pdbx_description
1 polymer ?
#
loop_
_entity_poly.entity_id
_entity_poly.type
_entity_poly.pdbx_seq_one_letter_code
_entity_poly.pdbx_strand_id
1 'polypeptide(L)'
;MRVPLNSGTWTDEEHKGFLRGLEVYGHGNWNAMAVFVLSRSPPQIEAYAQDYMAEKETAHDLQQVALVYTSFPRQASTSASRL
;
A
#
# COMPACT_ATOMS: atom_id res chain seq x y z
N MET A 1 -0.82 27.17 -18.90
CA MET A 1 0.44 26.41 -18.80
C MET A 1 0.20 25.25 -17.84
N ARG A 2 0.35 23.99 -18.28
CA ARG A 2 0.21 22.81 -17.41
C ARG A 2 1.63 22.45 -16.96
N VAL A 3 1.91 22.60 -15.67
CA VAL A 3 3.20 22.24 -15.07
C VAL A 3 3.43 20.75 -15.34
N PRO A 4 4.56 20.31 -15.92
CA PRO A 4 4.79 18.89 -16.16
C PRO A 4 4.88 18.21 -14.81
N LEU A 5 3.87 17.41 -14.52
CA LEU A 5 3.81 16.63 -13.30
C LEU A 5 4.81 15.49 -13.42
N ASN A 6 5.57 15.25 -12.36
CA ASN A 6 6.57 14.19 -12.35
C ASN A 6 5.86 12.85 -12.61
N SER A 7 6.14 12.20 -13.75
CA SER A 7 5.69 10.83 -14.09
C SER A 7 6.71 9.77 -13.63
N GLY A 8 7.61 10.12 -12.71
CA GLY A 8 8.62 9.23 -12.16
C GLY A 8 8.13 8.40 -10.97
N THR A 9 8.99 7.49 -10.52
CA THR A 9 8.80 6.68 -9.30
C THR A 9 8.60 7.57 -8.07
N TRP A 10 7.72 7.16 -7.15
CA TRP A 10 7.53 7.85 -5.86
C TRP A 10 8.81 7.76 -5.03
N THR A 11 9.32 8.90 -4.58
CA THR A 11 10.49 8.93 -3.68
C THR A 11 10.07 8.77 -2.23
N ASP A 12 11.00 8.39 -1.36
CA ASP A 12 10.75 8.28 0.08
C ASP A 12 10.31 9.61 0.71
N GLU A 13 10.79 10.74 0.18
CA GLU A 13 10.42 12.08 0.63
C GLU A 13 8.97 12.41 0.25
N GLU A 14 8.58 12.11 -0.99
CA GLU A 14 7.20 12.26 -1.46
C GLU A 14 6.25 11.36 -0.65
N HIS A 15 6.66 10.12 -0.38
CA HIS A 15 5.90 9.18 0.44
C HIS A 15 5.71 9.69 1.88
N LYS A 16 6.77 10.21 2.52
CA LYS A 16 6.68 10.81 3.86
C LYS A 16 5.74 12.02 3.87
N GLY A 17 5.79 12.86 2.84
CA GLY A 17 4.86 13.98 2.66
C GLY A 17 3.41 13.52 2.55
N PHE A 18 3.16 12.48 1.75
CA PHE A 18 1.85 11.85 1.63
C PHE A 18 1.32 11.32 2.97
N LEU A 19 2.13 10.58 3.74
CA LEU A 19 1.73 10.08 5.06
C LEU A 19 1.40 11.20 6.05
N ARG A 20 2.20 12.28 6.06
CA ARG A 20 1.90 13.46 6.89
C ARG A 20 0.60 14.14 6.44
N GLY A 21 0.36 14.24 5.14
CA GLY A 21 -0.89 14.76 4.60
C GLY A 21 -2.10 13.94 5.04
N LEU A 22 -1.98 12.60 5.03
CA LEU A 22 -3.03 11.69 5.51
C LEU A 22 -3.30 11.87 7.01
N GLU A 23 -2.26 12.03 7.82
CA GLU A 23 -2.39 12.25 9.27
C GLU A 23 -3.09 13.58 9.59
N VAL A 24 -2.78 14.64 8.84
CA VAL A 24 -3.29 15.99 9.10
C VAL A 24 -4.71 16.21 8.54
N TYR A 25 -4.95 15.81 7.30
CA TYR A 25 -6.21 16.13 6.59
C TYR A 25 -7.16 14.94 6.44
N GLY A 26 -6.70 13.72 6.75
CA GLY A 26 -7.46 12.50 6.52
C GLY A 26 -7.64 12.14 5.04
N HIS A 27 -8.40 11.08 4.80
CA HIS A 27 -8.71 10.59 3.47
C HIS A 27 -9.66 11.54 2.71
N GLY A 28 -9.42 11.77 1.41
CA GLY A 28 -10.32 12.51 0.51
C GLY A 28 -9.98 13.99 0.31
N ASN A 29 -9.08 14.56 1.10
CA ASN A 29 -8.64 15.96 0.98
C ASN A 29 -7.35 16.09 0.15
N TRP A 30 -7.31 15.48 -1.04
CA TRP A 30 -6.10 15.38 -1.88
C TRP A 30 -5.54 16.75 -2.30
N ASN A 31 -6.41 17.74 -2.51
CA ASN A 31 -6.00 19.10 -2.81
C ASN A 31 -5.19 19.74 -1.67
N ALA A 32 -5.63 19.55 -0.42
CA ALA A 32 -4.91 20.06 0.75
C ALA A 32 -3.62 19.27 0.99
N MET A 33 -3.64 17.97 0.71
CA MET A 33 -2.46 17.11 0.82
C MET A 33 -1.38 17.42 -0.21
N ALA A 34 -1.74 17.94 -1.39
CA ALA A 34 -0.78 18.33 -2.43
C ALA A 34 0.23 19.40 -1.96
N VAL A 35 -0.10 20.15 -0.89
CA VAL A 35 0.85 21.09 -0.25
C VAL A 35 2.05 20.36 0.36
N PHE A 36 1.89 19.10 0.78
CA PHE A 36 2.99 18.29 1.31
C PHE A 36 3.80 17.57 0.23
N VAL A 37 3.27 17.45 -0.99
CA VAL A 37 3.91 16.77 -2.13
C VAL A 37 3.83 17.70 -3.34
N LEU A 38 4.64 18.77 -3.31
CA LEU A 38 4.60 19.85 -4.32
C LEU A 38 4.95 19.38 -5.74
N SER A 39 5.63 18.26 -5.87
CA SER A 39 6.02 17.62 -7.13
C SER A 39 4.90 16.84 -7.82
N ARG A 40 3.78 16.57 -7.13
CA ARG A 40 2.68 15.75 -7.62
C ARG A 40 1.36 16.51 -7.55
N SER A 41 0.49 16.21 -8.51
CA SER A 41 -0.85 16.80 -8.56
C SER A 41 -1.83 16.02 -7.67
N PRO A 42 -2.92 16.66 -7.23
CA PRO A 42 -3.98 16.00 -6.47
C PRO A 42 -4.50 14.71 -7.13
N PRO A 43 -4.73 14.63 -8.47
CA PRO A 43 -5.13 13.38 -9.11
C PRO A 43 -4.06 12.26 -9.05
N GLN A 44 -2.78 12.61 -9.10
CA GLN A 44 -1.70 11.62 -8.94
C GLN A 44 -1.60 11.13 -7.50
N ILE A 45 -1.84 12.02 -6.53
CA ILE A 45 -1.89 11.68 -5.11
C ILE A 45 -3.07 10.75 -4.83
N GLU A 46 -4.23 11.01 -5.46
CA GLU A 46 -5.39 10.13 -5.38
C GLU A 46 -5.12 8.73 -5.94
N ALA A 47 -4.55 8.64 -7.15
CA ALA A 47 -4.17 7.35 -7.74
C ALA A 47 -3.18 6.59 -6.85
N TYR A 48 -2.17 7.28 -6.32
CA TYR A 48 -1.22 6.67 -5.39
C TYR A 48 -1.86 6.24 -4.07
N ALA A 49 -2.82 7.02 -3.55
CA ALA A 49 -3.56 6.65 -2.36
C ALA A 49 -4.39 5.39 -2.59
N GLN A 50 -5.04 5.25 -3.76
CA GLN A 50 -5.81 4.06 -4.12
C GLN A 50 -4.93 2.80 -4.13
N ASP A 51 -3.78 2.86 -4.81
CA ASP A 51 -2.82 1.75 -4.85
C ASP A 51 -2.30 1.42 -3.44
N TYR A 52 -1.97 2.45 -2.64
CA TYR A 52 -1.51 2.29 -1.26
C TYR A 52 -2.56 1.65 -0.35
N MET A 53 -3.84 2.00 -0.50
CA MET A 53 -4.92 1.39 0.28
C MET A 53 -5.13 -0.08 -0.10
N ALA A 54 -5.10 -0.40 -1.40
CA ALA A 54 -5.20 -1.77 -1.89
C ALA A 54 -4.04 -2.66 -1.38
N GLU A 55 -2.81 -2.12 -1.35
CA GLU A 55 -1.66 -2.82 -0.78
C GLU A 55 -1.79 -3.01 0.74
N LYS A 56 -2.33 -2.03 1.46
CA LYS A 56 -2.59 -2.19 2.90
C LYS A 56 -3.67 -3.23 3.21
N GLU A 57 -4.73 -3.29 2.41
CA GLU A 57 -5.82 -4.24 2.60
C GLU A 57 -5.34 -5.67 2.34
N THR A 58 -4.57 -5.88 1.27
CA THR A 58 -3.94 -7.17 0.98
C THR A 58 -2.93 -7.58 2.05
N ALA A 59 -2.10 -6.66 2.56
CA ALA A 59 -1.19 -6.95 3.67
C ALA A 59 -1.93 -7.37 4.96
N HIS A 60 -3.08 -6.75 5.25
CA HIS A 60 -3.92 -7.12 6.38
C HIS A 60 -4.57 -8.50 6.19
N ASP A 61 -5.04 -8.80 4.97
CA ASP A 61 -5.64 -10.10 4.64
C ASP A 61 -4.60 -11.22 4.75
N LEU A 62 -3.39 -11.02 4.19
CA LEU A 62 -2.28 -11.96 4.32
C LEU A 62 -1.88 -12.25 5.77
N GLN A 63 -2.06 -11.29 6.69
CA GLN A 63 -1.85 -11.51 8.12
C GLN A 63 -2.89 -12.49 8.71
N GLN A 64 -4.13 -12.45 8.23
CA GLN A 64 -5.17 -13.43 8.59
C GLN A 64 -4.84 -14.80 7.96
N VAL A 65 -4.45 -14.85 6.68
CA VAL A 65 -4.14 -16.12 6.00
C VAL A 65 -2.89 -16.80 6.60
N ALA A 66 -1.88 -16.02 7.01
CA ALA A 66 -0.66 -16.54 7.63
C ALA A 66 -0.93 -17.22 8.98
N LEU A 67 -1.85 -16.68 9.80
CA LEU A 67 -2.27 -17.32 11.04
C LEU A 67 -3.00 -18.65 10.77
N VAL A 68 -3.85 -18.68 9.74
CA VAL A 68 -4.53 -19.91 9.30
C VAL A 68 -3.53 -20.95 8.82
N TYR A 69 -2.60 -20.60 7.93
CA TYR A 69 -1.59 -21.51 7.38
C TYR A 69 -0.59 -22.04 8.41
N THR A 70 -0.27 -21.25 9.44
CA THR A 70 0.63 -21.68 10.53
C THR A 70 -0.09 -22.63 11.51
N SER A 71 -1.42 -22.55 11.59
CA SER A 71 -2.23 -23.33 12.54
C SER A 71 -2.67 -24.71 12.05
N PHE A 72 -2.48 -25.03 10.76
CA PHE A 72 -2.71 -26.38 10.23
C PHE A 72 -1.41 -27.20 10.26
N PRO A 73 -1.21 -28.11 11.24
CA PRO A 73 -0.11 -29.05 11.17
C PRO A 73 -0.30 -29.91 9.92
N ARG A 74 0.69 -29.82 9.01
CA ARG A 74 0.87 -30.71 7.86
C ARG A 74 0.80 -32.14 8.39
N GLN A 75 -0.30 -32.86 8.15
CA GLN A 75 -0.33 -34.28 8.41
C GLN A 75 0.74 -34.92 7.53
N ALA A 76 1.86 -35.32 8.16
CA ALA A 76 2.87 -36.11 7.53
C ALA A 76 2.28 -37.49 7.27
N SER A 77 1.71 -37.69 6.08
CA SER A 77 1.41 -39.03 5.60
C SER A 77 2.73 -39.69 5.20
N THR A 78 3.44 -40.23 6.18
CA THR A 78 4.30 -41.39 5.95
C THR A 78 3.42 -42.52 5.43
N SER A 79 3.61 -42.90 4.18
CA SER A 79 3.42 -44.29 3.77
C SER A 79 4.67 -44.69 3.01
N ALA A 80 5.65 -45.11 3.78
CA ALA A 80 6.73 -45.94 3.29
C ALA A 80 6.16 -47.32 2.95
N SER A 81 6.69 -47.87 1.86
CA SER A 81 6.73 -49.30 1.56
C SER A 81 5.44 -49.94 1.04
N ARG A 82 5.48 -50.30 -0.24
CA ARG A 82 5.13 -51.68 -0.60
C ARG A 82 6.05 -52.19 -1.71
N LEU A 83 6.46 -53.44 -1.47
CA LEU A 83 7.41 -54.30 -2.16
C LEU A 83 7.20 -54.40 -3.67
#